data_AF-A0A1U7CV80-F1
#
_entry.id   AF-A0A1U7CV80-F1
#
_cell.length_a   1.000
_cell.length_b   1.000
_cell.length_c   1.000
_cell.angle_alpha   90.00
_cell.angle_beta   90.00
_cell.angle_gamma   90.00
#
_symmetry.space_group_name_H-M   'P 1'
#
loop_
_entity.id
_entity.type
_entity.pdbx_description
1 polymer ?
#
loop_
_entity_poly.entity_id
_entity_poly.type
_entity_poly.pdbx_seq_one_letter_code
_entity_poly.pdbx_strand_id
1 'polypeptide(L)'
;MWDRILRKSLFLAISQASGAGRRVAQRSKRRPILEGLEERQLMTASLAPIGDVSVPAAQGYQLTLDGSGTTSPKQTFTATSDNADIKVNVAQGQFWTINVTHLASTTAGDVTFINQPMTFQFFPGLTPNTVDRITNFTNTGYYTDTGKYFPRILSGFVAQGGSNSPTSTSSSSGTPGINTEISQQLAFNSVGQLAMANSGTAGSSDAQFFITFGPQPALNYNYTIFGQQVSGFNTLTDMSNVTVHSNGASPPEVSVPDNPVTINSATLSDSNPNGVLLIDTTSAHPGEKANITVTATDPSDGTTSTQTFVVYTPAVTGAVRQIGDVLIATPVPGTWKQLKTTTNTIEVNQVAAPTIPPSEKVQVVVNGVLDSIQPAADSLSQIVAYGSKASDKITVSNDITIPATIDGGRGGKNVVTGGGGYTLAHGWFGRSTLVAGSGYNKLIGRQGQVRFRANKATALAFTGRARGRASNGQPLKPGGTYYRFINNHLVPVLKINS
;
A
#
# COMPACT_ATOMS: atom_id res chain seq x y z
N MET A 1 -81.62 -10.63 63.01
CA MET A 1 -82.37 -11.47 63.96
C MET A 1 -81.74 -12.85 63.94
N TRP A 2 -81.20 -13.23 65.10
CA TRP A 2 -81.11 -14.59 65.65
C TRP A 2 -80.04 -15.50 65.02
N ASP A 3 -78.95 -15.77 65.76
CA ASP A 3 -78.79 -16.87 66.76
C ASP A 3 -78.91 -18.26 66.08
N ARG A 4 -78.11 -19.29 66.35
CA ARG A 4 -77.09 -19.59 67.35
C ARG A 4 -76.43 -20.90 66.86
N ILE A 5 -75.11 -20.97 66.80
CA ILE A 5 -74.24 -21.80 67.66
C ILE A 5 -74.50 -23.32 67.61
N LEU A 6 -73.52 -24.09 67.08
CA LEU A 6 -72.74 -25.21 67.70
C LEU A 6 -72.08 -26.03 66.56
N ARG A 7 -70.74 -26.03 66.35
CA ARG A 7 -69.61 -26.67 67.10
C ARG A 7 -69.79 -28.21 67.25
N LYS A 8 -68.86 -29.10 66.85
CA LYS A 8 -67.40 -29.24 67.14
C LYS A 8 -66.78 -30.34 66.20
N SER A 9 -65.66 -30.07 65.50
CA SER A 9 -64.26 -30.60 65.67
C SER A 9 -64.05 -32.12 65.48
N LEU A 10 -63.08 -32.64 64.69
CA LEU A 10 -61.62 -32.43 64.79
C LEU A 10 -60.87 -32.63 63.44
N PHE A 11 -59.83 -31.80 63.22
CA PHE A 11 -58.47 -32.01 62.64
C PHE A 11 -58.23 -32.99 61.45
N LEU A 12 -57.33 -32.78 60.48
CA LEU A 12 -56.49 -31.67 59.96
C LEU A 12 -55.68 -32.27 58.79
N ALA A 13 -55.69 -31.69 57.58
CA ALA A 13 -54.60 -31.69 56.56
C ALA A 13 -55.14 -31.12 55.23
N ILE A 14 -54.48 -30.09 54.71
CA ILE A 14 -55.02 -29.11 53.75
C ILE A 14 -54.56 -29.40 52.33
N SER A 15 -55.51 -29.43 51.40
CA SER A 15 -55.32 -29.25 49.95
C SER A 15 -56.69 -28.97 49.35
N GLN A 16 -56.95 -27.77 48.83
CA GLN A 16 -57.98 -27.57 47.81
C GLN A 16 -57.72 -26.33 46.95
N ALA A 17 -57.90 -26.55 45.66
CA ALA A 17 -58.14 -25.54 44.64
C ALA A 17 -59.61 -25.12 44.63
N SER A 18 -59.89 -23.87 44.23
CA SER A 18 -61.08 -23.56 43.42
C SER A 18 -60.92 -22.21 42.72
N GLY A 19 -61.39 -22.15 41.48
CA GLY A 19 -61.44 -20.93 40.68
C GLY A 19 -62.19 -21.20 39.37
N ALA A 20 -63.51 -20.95 39.37
CA ALA A 20 -64.35 -20.98 38.18
C ALA A 20 -64.09 -19.72 37.33
N GLY A 21 -63.59 -19.91 36.10
CA GLY A 21 -63.27 -18.84 35.16
C GLY A 21 -64.35 -18.67 34.08
N ARG A 22 -64.87 -17.43 33.97
CA ARG A 22 -65.74 -16.92 32.90
C ARG A 22 -65.26 -17.32 31.49
N ARG A 23 -66.20 -17.66 30.60
CA ARG A 23 -65.97 -17.79 29.14
C ARG A 23 -65.41 -16.47 28.58
N VAL A 24 -64.16 -16.49 28.15
CA VAL A 24 -63.48 -15.39 27.47
C VAL A 24 -63.49 -15.68 25.97
N ALA A 25 -63.98 -14.72 25.17
CA ALA A 25 -63.84 -14.75 23.72
C ALA A 25 -62.36 -14.91 23.35
N GLN A 26 -62.03 -15.94 22.57
CA GLN A 26 -60.67 -16.21 22.14
C GLN A 26 -60.24 -15.12 21.14
N ARG A 27 -59.73 -14.00 21.65
CA ARG A 27 -58.96 -13.04 20.86
C ARG A 27 -57.71 -13.79 20.40
N SER A 28 -57.66 -14.15 19.12
CA SER A 28 -56.43 -14.53 18.44
C SER A 28 -55.42 -13.41 18.64
N LYS A 29 -54.49 -13.60 19.58
CA LYS A 29 -53.30 -12.77 19.67
C LYS A 29 -52.43 -13.17 18.47
N ARG A 30 -52.58 -12.46 17.35
CA ARG A 30 -51.51 -12.40 16.35
C ARG A 30 -50.28 -11.86 17.09
N ARG A 31 -49.40 -12.76 17.51
CA ARG A 31 -48.05 -12.36 17.90
C ARG A 31 -47.41 -11.81 16.63
N PRO A 32 -46.87 -10.59 16.61
CA PRO A 32 -46.02 -10.19 15.51
C PRO A 32 -44.90 -11.23 15.45
N ILE A 33 -44.86 -11.99 14.36
CA ILE A 33 -43.65 -12.73 14.03
C ILE A 33 -42.67 -11.63 13.65
N LEU A 34 -41.63 -11.47 14.44
CA LEU A 34 -40.47 -10.72 13.98
C LEU A 34 -39.92 -11.56 12.84
N GLU A 35 -40.20 -11.17 11.60
CA GLU A 35 -39.37 -11.62 10.50
C GLU A 35 -37.95 -11.22 10.90
N GLY A 36 -37.05 -12.20 11.00
CA GLY A 36 -35.64 -11.89 11.11
C GLY A 36 -35.35 -10.95 9.97
N LEU A 37 -34.86 -9.75 10.27
CA LEU A 37 -34.32 -8.87 9.26
C LEU A 37 -33.32 -9.74 8.49
N GLU A 38 -33.68 -10.17 7.28
CA GLU A 38 -32.65 -10.59 6.34
C GLU A 38 -31.63 -9.45 6.36
N GLU A 39 -30.36 -9.80 6.53
CA GLU A 39 -29.29 -8.83 6.39
C GLU A 39 -29.47 -8.23 5.00
N ARG A 40 -30.14 -7.08 4.92
CA ARG A 40 -30.07 -6.21 3.75
C ARG A 40 -28.62 -5.81 3.72
N GLN A 41 -27.84 -6.55 2.96
CA GLN A 41 -26.48 -6.20 2.61
C GLN A 41 -26.62 -4.83 1.94
N LEU A 42 -26.46 -3.78 2.73
CA LEU A 42 -26.52 -2.41 2.24
C LEU A 42 -25.49 -2.33 1.12
N MET A 43 -25.93 -1.91 -0.06
CA MET A 43 -25.09 -1.57 -1.21
C MET A 43 -24.25 -0.35 -0.82
N THR A 44 -23.31 -0.55 0.10
CA THR A 44 -22.52 0.54 0.64
C THR A 44 -21.42 0.86 -0.34
N ALA A 45 -21.17 2.16 -0.55
CA ALA A 45 -19.94 2.60 -1.16
C ALA A 45 -18.74 1.99 -0.42
N SER A 46 -17.71 1.63 -1.18
CA SER A 46 -16.48 1.04 -0.67
C SER A 46 -15.29 1.73 -1.31
N LEU A 47 -14.25 1.91 -0.52
CA LEU A 47 -12.95 2.38 -0.95
C LEU A 47 -11.88 1.74 -0.06
N ALA A 48 -11.06 0.86 -0.64
CA ALA A 48 -9.98 0.20 0.08
C ALA A 48 -8.98 1.24 0.65
N PRO A 49 -8.26 0.90 1.73
CA PRO A 49 -7.22 1.77 2.27
C PRO A 49 -6.19 2.16 1.20
N ILE A 50 -5.90 3.45 1.12
CA ILE A 50 -4.89 4.00 0.21
C ILE A 50 -3.69 4.40 1.07
N GLY A 51 -2.51 3.84 0.77
CA GLY A 51 -1.26 4.21 1.43
C GLY A 51 -0.70 5.52 0.90
N ASP A 52 0.22 6.11 1.64
CA ASP A 52 0.98 7.28 1.18
C ASP A 52 1.74 6.97 -0.12
N VAL A 53 1.75 7.93 -1.05
CA VAL A 53 2.30 7.75 -2.40
C VAL A 53 3.51 8.66 -2.60
N SER A 54 4.56 8.10 -3.19
CA SER A 54 5.75 8.84 -3.62
C SER A 54 5.69 9.09 -5.12
N VAL A 55 5.46 10.33 -5.52
CA VAL A 55 5.34 10.74 -6.92
C VAL A 55 6.53 11.63 -7.30
N PRO A 56 7.29 11.33 -8.36
CA PRO A 56 8.33 12.23 -8.83
C PRO A 56 7.78 13.64 -9.10
N ALA A 57 8.54 14.67 -8.76
CA ALA A 57 8.18 16.04 -9.11
C ALA A 57 8.12 16.23 -10.64
N ALA A 58 7.31 17.18 -11.10
CA ALA A 58 7.13 17.50 -12.51
C ALA A 58 6.55 16.37 -13.38
N GLN A 59 5.84 15.40 -12.80
CA GLN A 59 5.29 14.24 -13.51
C GLN A 59 3.87 13.90 -13.04
N GLY A 60 3.07 13.26 -13.88
CA GLY A 60 1.82 12.68 -13.40
C GLY A 60 1.98 11.25 -12.89
N TYR A 61 1.02 10.80 -12.07
CA TYR A 61 0.96 9.46 -11.49
C TYR A 61 -0.48 8.95 -11.57
N GLN A 62 -0.64 7.69 -11.99
CA GLN A 62 -1.95 7.04 -12.11
C GLN A 62 -2.11 6.09 -10.94
N LEU A 63 -2.99 6.45 -10.01
CA LEU A 63 -3.30 5.67 -8.82
C LEU A 63 -4.64 4.96 -9.00
N THR A 64 -4.65 3.65 -8.89
CA THR A 64 -5.89 2.86 -8.92
C THR A 64 -6.69 3.07 -7.62
N LEU A 65 -7.99 3.26 -7.76
CA LEU A 65 -8.96 3.35 -6.66
C LEU A 65 -9.74 2.04 -6.61
N ASP A 66 -9.53 1.25 -5.56
CA ASP A 66 -10.22 -0.02 -5.36
C ASP A 66 -11.53 0.18 -4.59
N GLY A 67 -12.63 0.08 -5.32
CA GLY A 67 -13.97 0.14 -4.78
C GLY A 67 -14.66 -1.23 -4.72
N SER A 68 -13.96 -2.33 -5.02
CA SER A 68 -14.55 -3.65 -5.23
C SER A 68 -15.20 -4.30 -4.00
N GLY A 69 -15.03 -3.70 -2.82
CA GLY A 69 -15.75 -4.11 -1.60
C GLY A 69 -17.24 -3.79 -1.60
N THR A 70 -17.74 -3.02 -2.58
CA THR A 70 -19.18 -2.79 -2.77
C THR A 70 -19.82 -3.94 -3.55
N THR A 71 -21.12 -4.14 -3.37
CA THR A 71 -21.95 -5.00 -4.22
C THR A 71 -22.51 -4.27 -5.44
N SER A 72 -22.33 -2.95 -5.53
CA SER A 72 -22.77 -2.14 -6.65
C SER A 72 -21.85 -2.27 -7.87
N PRO A 73 -22.39 -2.38 -9.10
CA PRO A 73 -21.57 -2.50 -10.31
C PRO A 73 -20.84 -1.21 -10.68
N LYS A 74 -21.18 -0.08 -10.05
CA LYS A 74 -20.62 1.24 -10.37
C LYS A 74 -20.50 2.10 -9.13
N GLN A 75 -19.39 2.83 -9.03
CA GLN A 75 -19.24 3.93 -8.09
C GLN A 75 -18.75 5.19 -8.81
N THR A 76 -18.95 6.33 -8.16
CA THR A 76 -18.36 7.60 -8.59
C THR A 76 -17.34 8.05 -7.56
N PHE A 77 -16.30 8.76 -8.01
CA PHE A 77 -15.26 9.25 -7.13
C PHE A 77 -15.11 10.76 -7.26
N THR A 78 -14.83 11.41 -6.13
CA THR A 78 -14.38 12.81 -6.07
C THR A 78 -13.08 12.87 -5.30
N ALA A 79 -12.20 13.80 -5.64
CA ALA A 79 -10.93 13.98 -4.96
C ALA A 79 -10.59 15.45 -4.75
N THR A 80 -9.88 15.74 -3.66
CA THR A 80 -9.38 17.07 -3.32
C THR A 80 -7.94 17.00 -2.85
N SER A 81 -7.21 18.09 -3.05
CA SER A 81 -5.83 18.28 -2.59
C SER A 81 -5.74 19.57 -1.77
N ASP A 82 -4.97 19.54 -0.69
CA ASP A 82 -4.67 20.73 0.13
C ASP A 82 -3.46 21.54 -0.36
N ASN A 83 -2.79 21.09 -1.44
CA ASN A 83 -1.67 21.78 -2.07
C ASN A 83 -2.01 22.12 -3.53
N ALA A 84 -1.88 23.39 -3.91
CA ALA A 84 -2.19 23.87 -5.26
C ALA A 84 -1.26 23.33 -6.36
N ASP A 85 -0.04 22.94 -5.99
CA ASP A 85 0.99 22.46 -6.92
C ASP A 85 0.91 20.95 -7.17
N ILE A 86 0.19 20.22 -6.29
CA ILE A 86 -0.12 18.79 -6.43
C ILE A 86 -1.62 18.66 -6.68
N LYS A 87 -2.00 18.59 -7.95
CA LYS A 87 -3.41 18.54 -8.36
C LYS A 87 -3.89 17.11 -8.48
N VAL A 88 -5.20 16.92 -8.35
CA VAL A 88 -5.84 15.60 -8.50
C VAL A 88 -7.08 15.68 -9.37
N ASN A 89 -7.28 14.66 -10.20
CA ASN A 89 -8.48 14.51 -11.01
C ASN A 89 -8.88 13.03 -11.11
N VAL A 90 -10.17 12.74 -11.23
CA VAL A 90 -10.67 11.37 -11.41
C VAL A 90 -10.85 11.10 -12.90
N ALA A 91 -10.31 9.99 -13.39
CA ALA A 91 -10.46 9.59 -14.79
C ALA A 91 -11.94 9.31 -15.15
N GLN A 92 -12.33 9.68 -16.37
CA GLN A 92 -13.73 9.62 -16.85
C GLN A 92 -13.94 8.68 -18.05
N GLY A 93 -12.92 7.92 -18.46
CA GLY A 93 -13.03 7.02 -19.61
C GLY A 93 -13.77 5.73 -19.30
N GLN A 94 -14.18 5.05 -20.36
CA GLN A 94 -14.77 3.71 -20.30
C GLN A 94 -13.77 2.69 -19.74
N PHE A 95 -14.30 1.57 -19.29
CA PHE A 95 -13.55 0.42 -18.82
C PHE A 95 -13.43 -0.60 -19.94
N TRP A 96 -12.21 -0.97 -20.26
CA TRP A 96 -11.88 -2.00 -21.23
C TRP A 96 -11.45 -3.26 -20.50
N THR A 97 -12.19 -4.34 -20.69
CA THR A 97 -11.90 -5.64 -20.07
C THR A 97 -11.49 -6.63 -21.14
N ILE A 98 -10.30 -7.21 -20.99
CA ILE A 98 -9.84 -8.35 -21.77
C ILE A 98 -9.82 -9.60 -20.90
N ASN A 99 -10.28 -10.73 -21.43
CA ASN A 99 -10.11 -12.03 -20.78
C ASN A 99 -9.02 -12.82 -21.47
N VAL A 100 -8.08 -13.36 -20.69
CA VAL A 100 -6.91 -14.06 -21.22
C VAL A 100 -6.85 -15.52 -20.75
N THR A 101 -6.29 -16.37 -21.62
CA THR A 101 -6.03 -17.78 -21.33
C THR A 101 -4.59 -18.13 -21.66
N HIS A 102 -3.99 -18.92 -20.78
CA HIS A 102 -2.72 -19.59 -20.98
C HIS A 102 -2.78 -20.97 -20.31
N LEU A 103 -2.25 -21.97 -21.01
CA LEU A 103 -2.12 -23.33 -20.48
C LEU A 103 -0.65 -23.60 -20.24
N ALA A 104 -0.32 -24.06 -19.04
CA ALA A 104 1.05 -24.39 -18.66
C ALA A 104 1.67 -25.39 -19.65
N SER A 105 2.92 -25.14 -20.01
CA SER A 105 3.79 -26.07 -20.72
C SER A 105 4.21 -27.24 -19.81
N THR A 106 5.05 -28.14 -20.30
CA THR A 106 5.66 -29.19 -19.47
C THR A 106 6.78 -28.67 -18.56
N THR A 107 7.12 -27.38 -18.64
CA THR A 107 8.15 -26.76 -17.80
C THR A 107 7.63 -26.59 -16.37
N ALA A 108 8.41 -27.06 -15.39
CA ALA A 108 8.05 -26.94 -13.99
C ALA A 108 8.00 -25.46 -13.56
N GLY A 109 6.89 -25.06 -12.94
CA GLY A 109 6.67 -23.69 -12.47
C GLY A 109 5.85 -22.82 -13.44
N ASP A 110 5.51 -23.33 -14.63
CA ASP A 110 4.61 -22.64 -15.55
C ASP A 110 3.18 -22.64 -15.01
N VAL A 111 2.44 -21.56 -15.25
CA VAL A 111 1.11 -21.33 -14.65
C VAL A 111 -0.02 -21.61 -15.64
N THR A 112 -1.22 -21.92 -15.14
CA THR A 112 -2.42 -22.02 -15.98
C THR A 112 -3.47 -21.03 -15.49
N PHE A 113 -4.01 -20.25 -16.41
CA PHE A 113 -5.14 -19.37 -16.16
C PHE A 113 -6.08 -19.42 -17.36
N ILE A 114 -7.38 -19.53 -17.09
CA ILE A 114 -8.39 -19.71 -18.14
C ILE A 114 -9.42 -18.60 -18.02
N ASN A 115 -9.57 -17.83 -19.09
CA ASN A 115 -10.53 -16.74 -19.22
C ASN A 115 -10.50 -15.77 -18.02
N GLN A 116 -9.30 -15.44 -17.54
CA GLN A 116 -9.14 -14.52 -16.43
C GLN A 116 -9.20 -13.06 -16.91
N PRO A 117 -9.96 -12.17 -16.25
CA PRO A 117 -10.15 -10.80 -16.69
C PRO A 117 -9.02 -9.85 -16.22
N MET A 118 -8.66 -8.90 -17.09
CA MET A 118 -7.96 -7.67 -16.73
C MET A 118 -8.79 -6.48 -17.22
N THR A 119 -9.06 -5.52 -16.33
CA THR A 119 -9.85 -4.33 -16.67
C THR A 119 -9.02 -3.08 -16.53
N PHE A 120 -9.10 -2.20 -17.53
CA PHE A 120 -8.38 -0.95 -17.62
C PHE A 120 -9.35 0.21 -17.77
N GLN A 121 -9.10 1.33 -17.11
CA GLN A 121 -9.85 2.56 -17.35
C GLN A 121 -9.09 3.44 -18.36
N PHE A 122 -9.78 3.92 -19.40
CA PHE A 122 -9.20 4.77 -20.43
C PHE A 122 -9.09 6.25 -20.04
N PHE A 123 -8.22 6.98 -20.74
CA PHE A 123 -7.96 8.42 -20.55
C PHE A 123 -8.33 9.27 -21.79
N PRO A 124 -9.61 9.32 -22.20
CA PRO A 124 -10.02 10.01 -23.43
C PRO A 124 -9.72 11.52 -23.42
N GLY A 125 -9.67 12.16 -22.26
CA GLY A 125 -9.32 13.58 -22.13
C GLY A 125 -7.83 13.90 -22.32
N LEU A 126 -6.95 12.89 -22.24
CA LEU A 126 -5.49 13.06 -22.35
C LEU A 126 -4.93 12.44 -23.63
N THR A 127 -5.53 11.35 -24.12
CA THR A 127 -5.08 10.60 -25.31
C THR A 127 -6.26 10.16 -26.18
N PRO A 128 -7.02 11.12 -26.74
CA PRO A 128 -8.28 10.84 -27.42
C PRO A 128 -8.12 9.93 -28.64
N ASN A 129 -7.12 10.17 -29.51
CA ASN A 129 -7.00 9.42 -30.76
C ASN A 129 -6.68 7.94 -30.49
N THR A 130 -5.87 7.70 -29.46
CA THR A 130 -5.52 6.34 -29.03
C THR A 130 -6.71 5.62 -28.43
N VAL A 131 -7.46 6.29 -27.54
CA VAL A 131 -8.65 5.71 -26.92
C VAL A 131 -9.71 5.39 -27.98
N ASP A 132 -9.96 6.30 -28.92
CA ASP A 132 -10.89 6.09 -30.03
C ASP A 132 -10.48 4.90 -30.89
N ARG A 133 -9.19 4.74 -31.17
CA ARG A 133 -8.66 3.62 -31.95
C ARG A 133 -8.91 2.27 -31.27
N ILE A 134 -8.55 2.14 -29.99
CA ILE A 134 -8.72 0.89 -29.24
C ILE A 134 -10.22 0.58 -29.04
N THR A 135 -11.03 1.62 -28.84
CA THR A 135 -12.49 1.51 -28.77
C THR A 135 -13.06 0.95 -30.07
N ASN A 136 -12.65 1.50 -31.22
CA ASN A 136 -13.09 1.02 -32.53
C ASN A 136 -12.65 -0.43 -32.78
N PHE A 137 -11.39 -0.78 -32.54
CA PHE A 137 -10.91 -2.16 -32.68
C PHE A 137 -11.65 -3.14 -31.78
N THR A 138 -12.01 -2.74 -30.56
CA THR A 138 -12.80 -3.58 -29.66
C THR A 138 -14.21 -3.79 -30.22
N ASN A 139 -14.88 -2.73 -30.67
CA ASN A 139 -16.24 -2.79 -31.23
C ASN A 139 -16.32 -3.57 -32.55
N THR A 140 -15.26 -3.59 -33.36
CA THR A 140 -15.21 -4.37 -34.60
C THR A 140 -14.70 -5.79 -34.41
N GLY A 141 -14.56 -6.28 -33.16
CA GLY A 141 -14.10 -7.64 -32.87
C GLY A 141 -12.62 -7.89 -33.18
N TYR A 142 -11.80 -6.85 -33.38
CA TYR A 142 -10.39 -7.02 -33.76
C TYR A 142 -9.60 -7.85 -32.73
N TYR A 143 -9.87 -7.66 -31.44
CA TYR A 143 -9.19 -8.38 -30.36
C TYR A 143 -9.75 -9.79 -30.11
N THR A 144 -10.85 -10.18 -30.78
CA THR A 144 -11.56 -11.45 -30.56
C THR A 144 -11.52 -12.37 -31.79
N ASP A 145 -11.76 -11.82 -32.98
CA ASP A 145 -12.21 -12.60 -34.14
C ASP A 145 -11.09 -13.38 -34.85
N THR A 146 -9.83 -13.05 -34.58
CA THR A 146 -8.67 -13.70 -35.23
C THR A 146 -7.69 -14.35 -34.25
N GLY A 147 -8.02 -14.38 -32.95
CA GLY A 147 -7.06 -14.64 -31.88
C GLY A 147 -6.00 -13.53 -31.80
N LYS A 148 -5.93 -12.84 -30.66
CA LYS A 148 -4.83 -11.92 -30.37
C LYS A 148 -4.00 -12.45 -29.22
N TYR A 149 -2.70 -12.28 -29.32
CA TYR A 149 -1.76 -12.89 -28.40
C TYR A 149 -0.93 -11.85 -27.66
N PHE A 150 -0.31 -12.30 -26.57
CA PHE A 150 0.83 -11.63 -25.95
C PHE A 150 2.12 -12.36 -26.36
N PRO A 151 2.73 -12.01 -27.51
CA PRO A 151 3.94 -12.68 -27.99
C PRO A 151 5.21 -12.32 -27.22
N ARG A 152 5.12 -11.33 -26.32
CA ARG A 152 6.27 -10.80 -25.59
C ARG A 152 5.86 -10.48 -24.16
N ILE A 153 6.35 -11.29 -23.23
CA ILE A 153 6.22 -11.12 -21.78
C ILE A 153 7.63 -11.06 -21.21
N LEU A 154 8.03 -9.91 -20.71
CA LEU A 154 9.30 -9.74 -20.02
C LEU A 154 9.03 -9.32 -18.59
N SER A 155 9.11 -10.29 -17.66
CA SER A 155 8.82 -10.08 -16.24
C SER A 155 9.65 -8.93 -15.66
N GLY A 156 9.01 -8.08 -14.85
CA GLY A 156 9.60 -6.84 -14.34
C GLY A 156 9.66 -5.68 -15.35
N PHE A 157 9.34 -5.91 -16.63
CA PHE A 157 9.27 -4.88 -17.67
C PHE A 157 7.84 -4.66 -18.16
N VAL A 158 7.40 -5.42 -19.18
CA VAL A 158 6.06 -5.28 -19.79
C VAL A 158 5.53 -6.63 -20.31
N ALA A 159 4.21 -6.72 -20.38
CA ALA A 159 3.50 -7.70 -21.22
C ALA A 159 2.92 -6.98 -22.44
N GLN A 160 3.41 -7.30 -23.64
CA GLN A 160 2.98 -6.69 -24.90
C GLN A 160 2.00 -7.61 -25.63
N GLY A 161 0.84 -7.08 -25.97
CA GLY A 161 -0.30 -7.80 -26.55
C GLY A 161 -0.90 -7.13 -27.78
N GLY A 162 -1.91 -7.79 -28.36
CA GLY A 162 -2.60 -7.32 -29.56
C GLY A 162 -1.97 -7.77 -30.88
N SER A 163 -1.01 -8.72 -30.84
CA SER A 163 -0.41 -9.30 -32.04
C SER A 163 -1.29 -10.39 -32.64
N ASN A 164 -1.23 -10.54 -33.97
CA ASN A 164 -1.83 -11.65 -34.71
C ASN A 164 -0.94 -12.92 -34.71
N SER A 165 0.27 -12.84 -34.16
CA SER A 165 1.19 -13.95 -34.01
C SER A 165 1.43 -14.25 -32.54
N PRO A 166 1.43 -15.53 -32.12
CA PRO A 166 1.75 -15.91 -30.74
C PRO A 166 3.23 -15.76 -30.40
N THR A 167 4.11 -15.61 -31.39
CA THR A 167 5.57 -15.63 -31.19
C THR A 167 6.28 -14.40 -31.75
N SER A 168 5.54 -13.44 -32.31
CA SER A 168 6.14 -12.26 -32.93
C SER A 168 5.35 -10.99 -32.64
N THR A 169 6.08 -9.91 -32.38
CA THR A 169 5.56 -8.54 -32.31
C THR A 169 5.47 -7.87 -33.69
N SER A 170 5.87 -8.56 -34.77
CA SER A 170 5.70 -8.06 -36.14
C SER A 170 4.27 -8.31 -36.62
N SER A 171 3.34 -7.42 -36.27
CA SER A 171 1.96 -7.48 -36.74
C SER A 171 1.45 -6.15 -37.25
N SER A 172 0.41 -6.21 -38.08
CA SER A 172 -0.34 -5.03 -38.53
C SER A 172 -1.84 -5.32 -38.49
N SER A 173 -2.64 -4.31 -38.18
CA SER A 173 -4.09 -4.30 -38.32
C SER A 173 -4.55 -4.10 -39.76
N GLY A 174 -3.65 -3.67 -40.65
CA GLY A 174 -4.01 -3.20 -42.00
C GLY A 174 -4.51 -1.76 -42.06
N THR A 175 -4.52 -1.06 -40.94
CA THR A 175 -4.96 0.35 -40.82
C THR A 175 -3.73 1.27 -40.65
N PRO A 176 -3.69 2.49 -41.24
CA PRO A 176 -2.60 3.42 -41.00
C PRO A 176 -2.37 3.66 -39.50
N GLY A 177 -1.11 3.73 -39.08
CA GLY A 177 -0.78 4.01 -37.68
C GLY A 177 -1.10 5.44 -37.26
N ILE A 178 -1.15 5.69 -35.95
CA ILE A 178 -1.39 7.00 -35.35
C ILE A 178 -0.12 7.54 -34.68
N ASN A 179 -0.09 8.86 -34.50
CA ASN A 179 0.99 9.53 -33.79
C ASN A 179 0.92 9.29 -32.28
N THR A 180 2.08 9.34 -31.63
CA THR A 180 2.18 9.29 -30.18
C THR A 180 1.52 10.52 -29.55
N GLU A 181 0.68 10.33 -28.54
CA GLU A 181 0.03 11.39 -27.77
C GLU A 181 0.73 11.51 -26.40
N ILE A 182 1.46 12.59 -26.20
CA ILE A 182 2.26 12.81 -25.01
C ILE A 182 1.61 13.83 -24.09
N SER A 183 1.46 13.45 -22.82
CA SER A 183 1.03 14.32 -21.73
C SER A 183 1.99 14.21 -20.56
N GLN A 184 2.41 15.34 -20.00
CA GLN A 184 3.27 15.36 -18.80
C GLN A 184 2.53 14.80 -17.56
N GLN A 185 1.19 14.77 -17.59
CA GLN A 185 0.34 14.15 -16.56
C GLN A 185 0.32 12.62 -16.64
N LEU A 186 1.01 12.03 -17.62
CA LEU A 186 1.11 10.58 -17.80
C LEU A 186 2.58 10.19 -17.88
N ALA A 187 3.08 9.52 -16.84
CA ALA A 187 4.46 9.05 -16.78
C ALA A 187 4.49 7.60 -16.28
N PHE A 188 5.45 6.82 -16.75
CA PHE A 188 5.63 5.41 -16.43
C PHE A 188 6.27 5.21 -15.04
N ASN A 189 5.51 5.46 -13.98
CA ASN A 189 5.95 5.41 -12.59
C ASN A 189 5.11 4.47 -11.71
N SER A 190 4.24 3.66 -12.32
CA SER A 190 3.32 2.75 -11.63
C SER A 190 3.25 1.38 -12.32
N VAL A 191 2.49 0.46 -11.73
CA VAL A 191 2.20 -0.87 -12.29
C VAL A 191 0.85 -0.88 -13.01
N GLY A 192 0.70 -1.75 -14.01
CA GLY A 192 -0.56 -1.92 -14.74
C GLY A 192 -0.88 -0.75 -15.67
N GLN A 193 0.10 0.04 -16.06
CA GLN A 193 -0.10 1.15 -16.97
C GLN A 193 -0.28 0.60 -18.39
N LEU A 194 -1.35 1.02 -19.06
CA LEU A 194 -1.71 0.57 -20.39
C LEU A 194 -1.23 1.59 -21.42
N ALA A 195 -0.36 1.16 -22.33
CA ALA A 195 0.26 2.04 -23.31
C ALA A 195 0.35 1.42 -24.71
N MET A 196 0.38 2.27 -25.73
CA MET A 196 0.49 1.83 -27.13
C MET A 196 1.91 1.40 -27.46
N ALA A 197 2.06 0.24 -28.09
CA ALA A 197 3.31 -0.14 -28.70
C ALA A 197 3.53 0.65 -30.01
N ASN A 198 4.79 0.88 -30.35
CA ASN A 198 5.20 1.53 -31.59
C ASN A 198 6.61 1.04 -32.00
N SER A 199 7.04 1.35 -33.23
CA SER A 199 8.35 0.98 -33.76
C SER A 199 9.40 2.09 -33.60
N GLY A 200 9.15 3.11 -32.78
CA GLY A 200 10.02 4.28 -32.62
C GLY A 200 9.98 5.30 -33.77
N THR A 201 9.17 5.07 -34.80
CA THR A 201 8.96 6.02 -35.90
C THR A 201 7.63 6.75 -35.73
N ALA A 202 7.56 8.00 -36.19
CA ALA A 202 6.32 8.76 -36.14
C ALA A 202 5.18 8.04 -36.90
N GLY A 203 3.98 8.05 -36.33
CA GLY A 203 2.81 7.41 -36.94
C GLY A 203 2.82 5.88 -36.94
N SER A 204 3.65 5.22 -36.12
CA SER A 204 3.78 3.75 -36.12
C SER A 204 2.93 3.02 -35.07
N SER A 205 2.18 3.73 -34.23
CA SER A 205 1.27 3.08 -33.27
C SER A 205 0.06 2.50 -34.01
N ASP A 206 -0.09 1.18 -33.93
CA ASP A 206 -1.15 0.45 -34.62
C ASP A 206 -2.20 -0.12 -33.66
N ALA A 207 -2.25 -1.43 -33.44
CA ALA A 207 -3.24 -2.08 -32.56
C ALA A 207 -2.62 -2.80 -31.36
N GLN A 208 -1.29 -2.88 -31.34
CA GLN A 208 -0.55 -3.48 -30.24
C GLN A 208 -0.43 -2.50 -29.07
N PHE A 209 -0.52 -3.06 -27.87
CA PHE A 209 -0.41 -2.35 -26.61
C PHE A 209 0.52 -3.12 -25.69
N PHE A 210 0.93 -2.51 -24.59
CA PHE A 210 1.62 -3.21 -23.51
C PHE A 210 1.12 -2.73 -22.15
N ILE A 211 1.32 -3.60 -21.17
CA ILE A 211 0.97 -3.39 -19.77
C ILE A 211 2.26 -3.44 -18.96
N THR A 212 2.52 -2.44 -18.11
CA THR A 212 3.74 -2.41 -17.29
C THR A 212 3.64 -3.32 -16.08
N PHE A 213 4.73 -4.03 -15.78
CA PHE A 213 4.86 -4.76 -14.50
C PHE A 213 5.36 -3.85 -13.37
N GLY A 214 5.76 -2.61 -13.64
CA GLY A 214 6.21 -1.65 -12.63
C GLY A 214 6.72 -0.37 -13.29
N PRO A 215 7.38 0.54 -12.55
CA PRO A 215 7.86 1.81 -13.08
C PRO A 215 8.84 1.60 -14.25
N GLN A 216 8.60 2.29 -15.38
CA GLN A 216 9.46 2.27 -16.56
C GLN A 216 9.81 3.69 -17.08
N PRO A 217 10.55 4.52 -16.30
CA PRO A 217 10.80 5.91 -16.68
C PRO A 217 11.50 6.10 -18.03
N ALA A 218 12.23 5.10 -18.52
CA ALA A 218 12.87 5.13 -19.85
C ALA A 218 11.87 5.18 -21.01
N LEU A 219 10.61 4.75 -20.79
CA LEU A 219 9.54 4.78 -21.78
C LEU A 219 8.81 6.13 -21.83
N ASN A 220 9.06 7.01 -20.85
CA ASN A 220 8.41 8.32 -20.79
C ASN A 220 8.60 9.09 -22.10
N TYR A 221 7.51 9.71 -22.56
CA TYR A 221 7.48 10.58 -23.73
C TYR A 221 7.77 9.88 -25.08
N ASN A 222 7.97 8.56 -25.09
CA ASN A 222 8.16 7.77 -26.30
C ASN A 222 6.91 6.94 -26.68
N TYR A 223 6.04 6.68 -25.72
CA TYR A 223 4.84 5.86 -25.89
C TYR A 223 3.61 6.55 -25.30
N THR A 224 2.46 6.37 -25.95
CA THR A 224 1.18 6.89 -25.46
C THR A 224 0.67 6.02 -24.32
N ILE A 225 0.59 6.55 -23.10
CA ILE A 225 -0.19 5.93 -22.02
C ILE A 225 -1.65 6.30 -22.23
N PHE A 226 -2.55 5.33 -22.37
CA PHE A 226 -3.96 5.62 -22.67
C PHE A 226 -4.95 5.01 -21.66
N GLY A 227 -4.43 4.29 -20.67
CA GLY A 227 -5.25 3.82 -19.56
C GLY A 227 -4.42 3.26 -18.41
N GLN A 228 -5.13 2.81 -17.37
CA GLN A 228 -4.55 2.22 -16.17
C GLN A 228 -5.40 1.03 -15.74
N GLN A 229 -4.75 -0.05 -15.33
CA GLN A 229 -5.41 -1.22 -14.80
C GLN A 229 -6.14 -0.90 -13.49
N VAL A 230 -7.40 -1.31 -13.41
CA VAL A 230 -8.27 -1.13 -12.24
C VAL A 230 -8.68 -2.44 -11.58
N SER A 231 -8.57 -3.57 -12.28
CA SER A 231 -8.78 -4.91 -11.72
C SER A 231 -8.02 -5.99 -12.51
N GLY A 232 -7.88 -7.18 -11.93
CA GLY A 232 -7.15 -8.31 -12.54
C GLY A 232 -5.63 -8.28 -12.34
N PHE A 233 -5.14 -7.63 -11.28
CA PHE A 233 -3.69 -7.58 -10.98
C PHE A 233 -3.11 -8.97 -10.67
N ASN A 234 -3.92 -9.89 -10.17
CA ASN A 234 -3.57 -11.31 -10.04
C ASN A 234 -3.33 -11.96 -11.41
N THR A 235 -4.13 -11.65 -12.43
CA THR A 235 -3.91 -12.12 -13.81
C THR A 235 -2.61 -11.57 -14.38
N LEU A 236 -2.30 -10.30 -14.13
CA LEU A 236 -1.02 -9.73 -14.53
C LEU A 236 0.15 -10.39 -13.76
N THR A 237 -0.06 -10.75 -12.49
CA THR A 237 0.92 -11.53 -11.72
C THR A 237 1.13 -12.93 -12.30
N ASP A 238 0.05 -13.64 -12.64
CA ASP A 238 0.12 -14.95 -13.31
C ASP A 238 0.85 -14.83 -14.65
N MET A 239 0.56 -13.79 -15.45
CA MET A 239 1.28 -13.51 -16.69
C MET A 239 2.78 -13.32 -16.47
N SER A 240 3.21 -12.68 -15.37
CA SER A 240 4.64 -12.51 -15.04
C SER A 240 5.37 -13.81 -14.71
N ASN A 241 4.63 -14.89 -14.44
CA ASN A 241 5.13 -16.24 -14.14
C ASN A 241 5.02 -17.21 -15.32
N VAL A 242 4.56 -16.75 -16.48
CA VAL A 242 4.52 -17.56 -17.71
C VAL A 242 5.94 -17.92 -18.13
N THR A 243 6.15 -19.19 -18.44
CA THR A 243 7.43 -19.67 -18.95
C THR A 243 7.66 -19.13 -20.36
N VAL A 244 8.85 -18.56 -20.58
CA VAL A 244 9.26 -17.91 -21.83
C VAL A 244 10.58 -18.47 -22.36
N HIS A 245 10.74 -18.44 -23.68
CA HIS A 245 11.98 -18.76 -24.39
C HIS A 245 12.49 -17.55 -25.20
N SER A 246 13.68 -17.74 -25.80
CA SER A 246 14.34 -16.73 -26.62
C SER A 246 13.54 -16.40 -27.88
N ASN A 247 13.45 -15.11 -28.20
CA ASN A 247 12.86 -14.63 -29.46
C ASN A 247 13.74 -14.87 -30.70
N GLY A 248 14.92 -15.49 -30.53
CA GLY A 248 15.85 -15.78 -31.62
C GLY A 248 16.62 -14.58 -32.16
N ALA A 249 16.49 -13.40 -31.55
CA ALA A 249 17.26 -12.20 -31.90
C ALA A 249 18.73 -12.30 -31.44
N SER A 250 19.57 -11.37 -31.91
CA SER A 250 20.95 -11.22 -31.47
C SER A 250 21.22 -9.77 -31.03
N PRO A 251 21.45 -9.50 -29.73
CA PRO A 251 21.42 -10.46 -28.62
C PRO A 251 20.00 -11.01 -28.36
N PRO A 252 19.87 -12.24 -27.83
CA PRO A 252 18.57 -12.85 -27.59
C PRO A 252 17.83 -12.17 -26.45
N GLU A 253 16.54 -11.92 -26.63
CA GLU A 253 15.61 -11.56 -25.55
C GLU A 253 14.79 -12.79 -25.17
N VAL A 254 14.76 -13.15 -23.89
CA VAL A 254 13.96 -14.28 -23.37
C VAL A 254 12.60 -13.73 -22.94
N SER A 255 11.63 -13.77 -23.85
CA SER A 255 10.32 -13.12 -23.66
C SER A 255 9.15 -13.77 -24.38
N VAL A 256 9.36 -14.78 -25.22
CA VAL A 256 8.28 -15.40 -25.99
C VAL A 256 7.66 -16.53 -25.17
N PRO A 257 6.36 -16.53 -24.87
CA PRO A 257 5.73 -17.63 -24.13
C PRO A 257 5.91 -18.99 -24.81
N ASP A 258 6.22 -20.03 -24.04
CA ASP A 258 6.32 -21.41 -24.56
C ASP A 258 4.99 -21.90 -25.11
N ASN A 259 3.92 -21.66 -24.34
CA ASN A 259 2.54 -21.79 -24.80
C ASN A 259 1.91 -20.40 -24.93
N PRO A 260 1.07 -20.15 -25.96
CA PRO A 260 0.50 -18.83 -26.18
C PRO A 260 -0.32 -18.31 -25.00
N VAL A 261 -0.22 -17.00 -24.74
CA VAL A 261 -1.19 -16.27 -23.94
C VAL A 261 -2.16 -15.57 -24.90
N THR A 262 -3.42 -15.97 -24.86
CA THR A 262 -4.44 -15.60 -25.86
C THR A 262 -5.51 -14.71 -25.24
N ILE A 263 -5.92 -13.66 -25.95
CA ILE A 263 -7.09 -12.84 -25.64
C ILE A 263 -8.33 -13.57 -26.17
N ASN A 264 -9.20 -14.02 -25.27
CA ASN A 264 -10.44 -14.73 -25.59
C ASN A 264 -11.60 -13.78 -25.87
N SER A 265 -11.64 -12.65 -25.17
CA SER A 265 -12.67 -11.62 -25.35
C SER A 265 -12.11 -10.25 -24.99
N ALA A 266 -12.69 -9.21 -25.59
CA ALA A 266 -12.45 -7.81 -25.27
C ALA A 266 -13.80 -7.08 -25.26
N THR A 267 -14.08 -6.33 -24.19
CA THR A 267 -15.38 -5.67 -23.99
C THR A 267 -15.19 -4.27 -23.41
N LEU A 268 -16.16 -3.39 -23.67
CA LEU A 268 -16.20 -2.03 -23.13
C LEU A 268 -17.40 -1.89 -22.19
N SER A 269 -17.23 -1.11 -21.12
CA SER A 269 -18.25 -0.85 -20.12
C SER A 269 -18.16 0.59 -19.60
N ASP A 270 -19.31 1.22 -19.34
CA ASP A 270 -19.41 2.53 -18.66
C ASP A 270 -19.54 2.41 -17.12
N SER A 271 -19.47 1.17 -16.62
CA SER A 271 -19.59 0.84 -15.21
C SER A 271 -18.44 -0.03 -14.72
N ASN A 272 -17.86 0.37 -13.61
CA ASN A 272 -16.96 -0.42 -12.79
C ASN A 272 -17.02 0.12 -11.35
N PRO A 273 -16.90 -0.72 -10.31
CA PRO A 273 -16.80 -0.25 -8.93
C PRO A 273 -15.47 0.45 -8.64
N ASN A 274 -14.43 0.22 -9.45
CA ASN A 274 -13.10 0.80 -9.31
C ASN A 274 -12.92 2.02 -10.22
N GLY A 275 -11.84 2.77 -10.00
CA GLY A 275 -11.51 3.92 -10.82
C GLY A 275 -10.03 4.27 -10.78
N VAL A 276 -9.68 5.42 -11.35
CA VAL A 276 -8.31 5.92 -11.38
C VAL A 276 -8.29 7.38 -10.93
N LEU A 277 -7.40 7.66 -9.97
CA LEU A 277 -7.02 9.00 -9.58
C LEU A 277 -5.75 9.40 -10.36
N LEU A 278 -5.85 10.46 -11.14
CA LEU A 278 -4.73 11.12 -11.79
C LEU A 278 -4.17 12.16 -10.83
N ILE A 279 -2.95 11.92 -10.34
CA ILE A 279 -2.20 12.86 -9.52
C ILE A 279 -1.25 13.61 -10.44
N ASP A 280 -1.35 14.93 -10.47
CA ASP A 280 -0.56 15.82 -11.32
C ASP A 280 0.39 16.65 -10.46
N THR A 281 1.68 16.31 -10.50
CA THR A 281 2.75 17.07 -9.81
C THR A 281 3.55 17.93 -10.78
N THR A 282 3.03 18.21 -11.98
CA THR A 282 3.74 18.98 -13.02
C THR A 282 4.19 20.37 -12.55
N SER A 283 3.50 20.94 -11.56
CA SER A 283 3.81 22.23 -10.94
C SER A 283 4.55 22.12 -9.59
N ALA A 284 4.68 20.91 -9.03
CA ALA A 284 5.28 20.69 -7.71
C ALA A 284 6.80 20.60 -7.75
N HIS A 285 7.45 21.09 -6.70
CA HIS A 285 8.90 21.00 -6.50
C HIS A 285 9.26 19.78 -5.63
N PRO A 286 10.50 19.28 -5.71
CA PRO A 286 10.99 18.27 -4.77
C PRO A 286 10.88 18.73 -3.31
N GLY A 287 10.29 17.88 -2.47
CA GLY A 287 10.17 18.06 -1.03
C GLY A 287 8.82 18.59 -0.57
N GLU A 288 7.92 18.85 -1.51
CA GLU A 288 6.53 19.17 -1.22
C GLU A 288 5.72 17.92 -0.86
N LYS A 289 4.53 18.17 -0.31
CA LYS A 289 3.53 17.13 -0.05
C LYS A 289 2.13 17.70 -0.11
N ALA A 290 1.14 16.83 -0.22
CA ALA A 290 -0.28 17.16 -0.15
C ALA A 290 -1.03 16.07 0.61
N ASN A 291 -1.99 16.45 1.44
CA ASN A 291 -3.04 15.54 1.88
C ASN A 291 -4.10 15.47 0.79
N ILE A 292 -4.32 14.27 0.27
CA ILE A 292 -5.33 13.99 -0.74
C ILE A 292 -6.48 13.28 -0.07
N THR A 293 -7.69 13.81 -0.24
CA THR A 293 -8.92 13.17 0.23
C THR A 293 -9.73 12.69 -0.97
N VAL A 294 -10.03 11.40 -1.00
CA VAL A 294 -10.84 10.74 -2.03
C VAL A 294 -12.11 10.20 -1.40
N THR A 295 -13.25 10.46 -2.04
CA THR A 295 -14.56 9.96 -1.61
C THR A 295 -15.16 9.15 -2.74
N ALA A 296 -15.43 7.86 -2.48
CA ALA A 296 -16.27 7.00 -3.29
C ALA A 296 -17.74 7.23 -2.90
N THR A 297 -18.63 7.30 -3.89
CA THR A 297 -20.08 7.45 -3.70
C THR A 297 -20.80 6.40 -4.54
N ASP A 298 -21.69 5.64 -3.90
CA ASP A 298 -22.60 4.75 -4.60
C ASP A 298 -23.74 5.60 -5.21
N PRO A 299 -23.89 5.62 -6.54
CA PRO A 299 -24.90 6.47 -7.19
C PRO A 299 -26.34 5.98 -6.94
N SER A 300 -26.55 4.75 -6.48
CA SER A 300 -27.88 4.16 -6.29
C SER A 300 -28.54 4.59 -4.99
N ASP A 301 -27.75 4.78 -3.93
CA ASP A 301 -28.27 5.13 -2.59
C ASP A 301 -27.57 6.34 -1.95
N GLY A 302 -26.52 6.86 -2.56
CA GLY A 302 -25.78 8.03 -2.09
C GLY A 302 -24.86 7.77 -0.90
N THR A 303 -24.64 6.51 -0.51
CA THR A 303 -23.66 6.17 0.52
C THR A 303 -22.25 6.54 0.08
N THR A 304 -21.38 6.86 1.04
CA THR A 304 -20.02 7.32 0.76
C THR A 304 -18.98 6.61 1.60
N SER A 305 -17.81 6.35 1.02
CA SER A 305 -16.59 5.93 1.72
C SER A 305 -15.46 6.89 1.40
N THR A 306 -14.71 7.35 2.41
CA THR A 306 -13.66 8.37 2.24
C THR A 306 -12.34 7.89 2.78
N GLN A 307 -11.26 8.14 2.04
CA GLN A 307 -9.89 7.92 2.46
C GLN A 307 -9.07 9.19 2.34
N THR A 308 -8.11 9.38 3.23
CA THR A 308 -7.12 10.46 3.16
C THR A 308 -5.73 9.87 3.29
N PHE A 309 -4.82 10.28 2.40
CA PHE A 309 -3.44 9.82 2.33
C PHE A 309 -2.54 10.97 1.89
N VAL A 310 -1.23 10.82 2.09
CA VAL A 310 -0.25 11.85 1.71
C VAL A 310 0.39 11.49 0.37
N VAL A 311 0.42 12.46 -0.54
CA VAL A 311 1.29 12.43 -1.72
C VAL A 311 2.54 13.24 -1.41
N TYR A 312 3.70 12.62 -1.61
CA TYR A 312 5.00 13.28 -1.47
C TYR A 312 5.66 13.45 -2.83
N THR A 313 6.33 14.58 -3.03
CA THR A 313 7.37 14.72 -4.05
C THR A 313 8.75 14.51 -3.38
N PRO A 314 9.43 13.37 -3.62
CA PRO A 314 10.70 13.10 -2.93
C PRO A 314 11.78 14.13 -3.23
N ALA A 315 12.63 14.42 -2.25
CA ALA A 315 13.79 15.30 -2.41
C ALA A 315 15.08 14.66 -1.92
N VAL A 316 16.21 15.16 -2.40
CA VAL A 316 17.52 14.82 -1.85
C VAL A 316 17.71 15.60 -0.55
N THR A 317 17.43 14.98 0.61
CA THR A 317 17.55 15.67 1.90
C THR A 317 19.02 15.80 2.37
N GLY A 318 19.91 14.99 1.79
CA GLY A 318 21.30 14.85 2.22
C GLY A 318 21.47 14.10 3.56
N ALA A 319 20.37 13.65 4.18
CA ALA A 319 20.34 12.95 5.45
C ALA A 319 20.36 11.42 5.31
N VAL A 320 19.95 10.89 4.15
CA VAL A 320 19.87 9.46 3.86
C VAL A 320 20.98 9.04 2.92
N ARG A 321 21.56 7.86 3.15
CA ARG A 321 22.57 7.23 2.30
C ARG A 321 22.37 5.73 2.32
N GLN A 322 22.55 5.07 1.18
CA GLN A 322 22.67 3.63 1.10
C GLN A 322 24.13 3.27 0.80
N ILE A 323 24.72 2.39 1.61
CA ILE A 323 26.07 1.87 1.41
C ILE A 323 25.95 0.34 1.38
N GLY A 324 26.04 -0.24 0.19
CA GLY A 324 25.73 -1.66 0.00
C GLY A 324 24.29 -1.98 0.41
N ASP A 325 24.14 -2.93 1.33
CA ASP A 325 22.89 -3.41 1.91
C ASP A 325 22.51 -2.69 3.22
N VAL A 326 23.19 -1.59 3.56
CA VAL A 326 22.91 -0.80 4.77
C VAL A 326 22.31 0.55 4.42
N LEU A 327 21.13 0.83 4.97
CA LEU A 327 20.48 2.14 4.88
C LEU A 327 20.84 2.98 6.11
N ILE A 328 21.39 4.16 5.88
CA ILE A 328 21.86 5.06 6.93
C ILE A 328 21.04 6.35 6.88
N ALA A 329 20.41 6.71 8.00
CA ALA A 329 19.71 7.98 8.18
C ALA A 329 20.39 8.82 9.27
N THR A 330 20.60 10.10 8.98
CA THR A 330 21.20 11.07 9.88
C THR A 330 20.35 12.34 9.93
N PRO A 331 20.45 13.17 10.97
CA PRO A 331 19.68 14.41 11.04
C PRO A 331 20.29 15.42 10.06
N VAL A 332 19.43 16.26 9.45
CA VAL A 332 19.91 17.34 8.58
C VAL A 332 20.73 18.33 9.41
N PRO A 333 21.94 18.74 8.97
CA PRO A 333 22.71 19.76 9.65
C PRO A 333 21.93 21.07 9.77
N GLY A 334 21.80 21.59 10.99
CA GLY A 334 21.11 22.85 11.27
C GLY A 334 22.03 23.90 11.87
N THR A 335 21.61 25.17 11.81
CA THR A 335 22.31 26.25 12.51
C THR A 335 22.27 26.02 14.03
N TRP A 336 23.24 26.60 14.77
CA TRP A 336 23.27 26.52 16.25
C TRP A 336 21.97 26.98 16.92
N LYS A 337 21.22 27.91 16.30
CA LYS A 337 19.93 28.39 16.79
C LYS A 337 18.83 27.32 16.59
N GLN A 338 18.74 26.72 15.40
CA GLN A 338 17.81 25.61 15.12
C GLN A 338 18.06 24.41 16.04
N LEU A 339 19.32 24.02 16.24
CA LEU A 339 19.68 22.88 17.10
C LEU A 339 19.21 23.03 18.57
N LYS A 340 18.90 24.25 19.02
CA LYS A 340 18.35 24.49 20.37
C LYS A 340 16.83 24.56 20.43
N THR A 341 16.15 24.83 19.32
CA THR A 341 14.71 25.15 19.28
C THR A 341 13.87 24.16 18.50
N THR A 342 14.47 23.33 17.65
CA THR A 342 13.75 22.36 16.82
C THR A 342 14.11 20.93 17.19
N THR A 343 13.13 20.03 17.10
CA THR A 343 13.35 18.58 17.18
C THR A 343 13.57 18.06 15.78
N ASN A 344 14.66 17.33 15.54
CA ASN A 344 14.83 16.61 14.27
C ASN A 344 13.97 15.35 14.27
N THR A 345 13.26 15.10 13.17
CA THR A 345 12.47 13.87 13.02
C THR A 345 13.06 13.00 11.91
N ILE A 346 13.19 11.71 12.20
CA ILE A 346 13.52 10.66 11.22
C ILE A 346 12.47 9.57 11.39
N GLU A 347 11.72 9.29 10.34
CA GLU A 347 10.68 8.27 10.33
C GLU A 347 11.00 7.28 9.21
N VAL A 348 11.22 6.02 9.57
CA VAL A 348 11.57 4.94 8.64
C VAL A 348 10.38 4.00 8.53
N ASN A 349 9.80 3.93 7.34
CA ASN A 349 8.59 3.19 7.04
C ASN A 349 8.84 2.17 5.93
N GLN A 350 8.14 1.06 5.96
CA GLN A 350 8.10 0.09 4.88
C GLN A 350 6.76 0.23 4.17
N VAL A 351 6.77 0.36 2.85
CA VAL A 351 5.56 0.55 2.04
C VAL A 351 5.59 -0.34 0.81
N ALA A 352 4.42 -0.69 0.29
CA ALA A 352 4.30 -1.40 -0.98
C ALA A 352 4.97 -0.61 -2.12
N ALA A 353 5.72 -1.31 -2.97
CA ALA A 353 6.21 -0.78 -4.22
C ALA A 353 5.21 -1.14 -5.35
N PRO A 354 5.02 -0.25 -6.34
CA PRO A 354 4.10 -0.52 -7.45
C PRO A 354 4.76 -1.47 -8.46
N THR A 355 4.98 -2.74 -8.10
CA THR A 355 5.65 -3.74 -8.94
C THR A 355 4.88 -5.06 -8.96
N ILE A 356 5.10 -5.83 -10.02
CA ILE A 356 4.74 -7.23 -10.18
C ILE A 356 6.02 -8.01 -10.50
N PRO A 357 6.36 -9.05 -9.71
CA PRO A 357 5.66 -9.48 -8.51
C PRO A 357 5.63 -8.39 -7.41
N PRO A 358 4.64 -8.42 -6.49
CA PRO A 358 4.55 -7.46 -5.41
C PRO A 358 5.85 -7.41 -4.61
N SER A 359 6.35 -6.20 -4.39
CA SER A 359 7.53 -5.96 -3.56
C SER A 359 7.28 -4.78 -2.62
N GLU A 360 8.21 -4.55 -1.71
CA GLU A 360 8.14 -3.45 -0.75
C GLU A 360 9.42 -2.63 -0.82
N LYS A 361 9.32 -1.36 -0.43
CA LYS A 361 10.44 -0.43 -0.37
C LYS A 361 10.48 0.26 0.98
N VAL A 362 11.67 0.70 1.38
CA VAL A 362 11.86 1.48 2.60
C VAL A 362 11.87 2.96 2.25
N GLN A 363 11.05 3.72 2.96
CA GLN A 363 10.95 5.17 2.87
C GLN A 363 11.45 5.81 4.15
N VAL A 364 12.20 6.92 3.99
CA VAL A 364 12.69 7.71 5.12
C VAL A 364 12.18 9.13 4.98
N VAL A 365 11.38 9.56 5.96
CA VAL A 365 10.89 10.94 6.07
C VAL A 365 11.74 11.67 7.10
N VAL A 366 12.41 12.74 6.66
CA VAL A 366 13.29 13.56 7.50
C VAL A 366 12.69 14.95 7.63
N ASN A 367 12.37 15.38 8.85
CA ASN A 367 11.73 16.68 9.12
C ASN A 367 10.47 16.94 8.28
N GLY A 368 9.71 15.89 7.96
CA GLY A 368 8.48 15.96 7.17
C GLY A 368 8.67 15.91 5.66
N VAL A 369 9.92 15.79 5.17
CA VAL A 369 10.28 15.66 3.75
C VAL A 369 10.66 14.21 3.46
N LEU A 370 10.03 13.59 2.46
CA LEU A 370 10.38 12.24 2.01
C LEU A 370 11.69 12.26 1.22
N ASP A 371 12.65 11.41 1.58
CA ASP A 371 13.91 11.31 0.86
C ASP A 371 13.76 10.55 -0.48
N SER A 372 14.53 10.98 -1.47
CA SER A 372 14.64 10.33 -2.78
C SER A 372 15.21 8.91 -2.77
N ILE A 373 16.01 8.55 -1.76
CA ILE A 373 16.59 7.21 -1.62
C ILE A 373 15.54 6.28 -0.98
N GLN A 374 14.95 5.42 -1.81
CA GLN A 374 13.90 4.48 -1.42
C GLN A 374 14.23 3.06 -1.91
N PRO A 375 15.19 2.36 -1.29
CA PRO A 375 15.60 1.02 -1.70
C PRO A 375 14.49 -0.02 -1.50
N ALA A 376 14.57 -1.11 -2.26
CA ALA A 376 13.75 -2.30 -2.02
C ALA A 376 14.06 -2.88 -0.64
N ALA A 377 13.03 -3.30 0.10
CA ALA A 377 13.18 -3.75 1.48
C ALA A 377 14.04 -5.02 1.60
N ASP A 378 13.91 -5.93 0.64
CA ASP A 378 14.69 -7.17 0.54
C ASP A 378 16.17 -6.95 0.18
N SER A 379 16.54 -5.77 -0.32
CA SER A 379 17.92 -5.41 -0.62
C SER A 379 18.72 -4.97 0.60
N LEU A 380 18.08 -4.81 1.76
CA LEU A 380 18.69 -4.29 2.98
C LEU A 380 18.89 -5.37 4.05
N SER A 381 20.09 -5.44 4.62
CA SER A 381 20.38 -6.27 5.80
C SER A 381 20.33 -5.49 7.12
N GLN A 382 20.45 -4.16 7.05
CA GLN A 382 20.47 -3.31 8.24
C GLN A 382 19.99 -1.88 7.96
N ILE A 383 19.32 -1.30 8.94
CA ILE A 383 19.03 0.13 9.04
C ILE A 383 19.82 0.73 10.20
N VAL A 384 20.48 1.86 9.97
CA VAL A 384 21.19 2.62 11.00
C VAL A 384 20.68 4.05 11.01
N ALA A 385 20.17 4.50 12.16
CA ALA A 385 19.69 5.87 12.32
C ALA A 385 20.45 6.57 13.44
N TYR A 386 20.93 7.78 13.18
CA TYR A 386 21.65 8.60 14.15
C TYR A 386 20.87 9.85 14.54
N GLY A 387 21.00 10.23 15.81
CA GLY A 387 20.58 11.51 16.36
C GLY A 387 21.73 12.51 16.37
N SER A 388 21.41 13.74 16.76
CA SER A 388 22.30 14.90 16.72
C SER A 388 22.67 15.34 18.15
N LYS A 389 23.12 16.59 18.31
CA LYS A 389 23.24 17.24 19.62
C LYS A 389 21.94 17.99 20.03
N ALA A 390 20.96 18.06 19.13
CA ALA A 390 19.65 18.67 19.38
C ALA A 390 18.71 17.68 20.06
N SER A 391 17.41 18.00 20.08
CA SER A 391 16.39 17.01 20.40
C SER A 391 16.10 16.20 19.15
N ASP A 392 16.04 14.87 19.25
CA ASP A 392 15.80 13.99 18.10
C ASP A 392 14.61 13.05 18.39
N LYS A 393 13.74 12.87 17.39
CA LYS A 393 12.66 11.88 17.40
C LYS A 393 12.90 10.94 16.23
N ILE A 394 13.38 9.74 16.53
CA ILE A 394 13.69 8.71 15.53
C ILE A 394 12.72 7.56 15.72
N THR A 395 11.99 7.21 14.66
CA THR A 395 10.99 6.14 14.67
C THR A 395 11.26 5.19 13.53
N VAL A 396 11.38 3.91 13.83
CA VAL A 396 11.34 2.83 12.84
C VAL A 396 9.99 2.13 13.01
N SER A 397 9.21 2.01 11.94
CA SER A 397 7.88 1.41 11.99
C SER A 397 7.93 -0.06 12.42
N ASN A 398 6.83 -0.56 12.99
CA ASN A 398 6.66 -1.98 13.30
C ASN A 398 6.63 -2.86 12.04
N ASP A 399 6.35 -2.30 10.86
CA ASP A 399 6.36 -3.04 9.60
C ASP A 399 7.79 -3.31 9.10
N ILE A 400 8.77 -2.56 9.60
CA ILE A 400 10.19 -2.78 9.30
C ILE A 400 10.67 -4.00 10.09
N THR A 401 10.88 -5.11 9.39
CA THR A 401 11.47 -6.34 9.94
C THR A 401 13.00 -6.39 9.81
N ILE A 402 13.57 -5.49 9.01
CA ILE A 402 15.02 -5.31 8.84
C ILE A 402 15.65 -4.92 10.18
N PRO A 403 16.76 -5.54 10.61
CA PRO A 403 17.46 -5.16 11.83
C PRO A 403 17.83 -3.66 11.87
N ALA A 404 17.51 -3.00 12.98
CA ALA A 404 17.73 -1.57 13.16
C ALA A 404 18.70 -1.27 14.31
N THR A 405 19.66 -0.38 14.09
CA THR A 405 20.46 0.25 15.15
C THR A 405 20.15 1.73 15.19
N ILE A 406 19.64 2.20 16.32
CA ILE A 406 19.20 3.58 16.46
C ILE A 406 20.00 4.25 17.59
N ASP A 407 20.72 5.32 17.25
CA ASP A 407 21.41 6.18 18.20
C ASP A 407 20.57 7.45 18.40
N GLY A 408 20.03 7.67 19.59
CA GLY A 408 19.18 8.81 19.92
C GLY A 408 19.89 10.15 20.03
N GLY A 409 21.20 10.23 19.84
CA GLY A 409 21.94 11.49 19.88
C GLY A 409 22.51 11.85 21.25
N ARG A 410 23.24 12.96 21.31
CA ARG A 410 24.11 13.35 22.44
C ARG A 410 23.64 14.58 23.22
N GLY A 411 22.47 15.14 22.91
CA GLY A 411 21.92 16.32 23.59
C GLY A 411 20.40 16.34 23.59
N GLY A 412 19.79 17.44 24.01
CA GLY A 412 18.33 17.64 23.91
C GLY A 412 17.45 16.63 24.66
N LYS A 413 16.19 16.53 24.17
CA LYS A 413 15.20 15.53 24.57
C LYS A 413 15.02 14.54 23.42
N ASN A 414 15.41 13.30 23.62
CA ASN A 414 15.42 12.30 22.55
C ASN A 414 14.30 11.29 22.75
N VAL A 415 13.68 10.89 21.65
CA VAL A 415 12.71 9.81 21.59
C VAL A 415 13.16 8.86 20.49
N VAL A 416 13.42 7.62 20.86
CA VAL A 416 13.83 6.57 19.92
C VAL A 416 12.82 5.44 20.02
N THR A 417 12.24 5.06 18.89
CA THR A 417 11.25 3.99 18.78
C THR A 417 11.77 2.90 17.86
N GLY A 418 11.82 1.66 18.36
CA GLY A 418 12.19 0.48 17.58
C GLY A 418 11.07 -0.04 16.70
N GLY A 419 11.43 -0.90 15.74
CA GLY A 419 10.52 -1.48 14.76
C GLY A 419 10.14 -2.95 15.02
N GLY A 420 9.69 -3.63 13.97
CA GLY A 420 9.30 -5.05 14.00
C GLY A 420 10.47 -6.03 13.94
N GLY A 421 11.61 -5.58 13.42
CA GLY A 421 12.87 -6.31 13.41
C GLY A 421 13.62 -6.26 14.74
N TYR A 422 14.78 -6.92 14.78
CA TYR A 422 15.72 -6.73 15.88
C TYR A 422 16.11 -5.25 15.97
N THR A 423 15.80 -4.60 17.09
CA THR A 423 16.20 -3.22 17.34
C THR A 423 17.20 -3.12 18.48
N LEU A 424 18.33 -2.47 18.20
CA LEU A 424 19.25 -1.97 19.21
C LEU A 424 19.10 -0.45 19.32
N ALA A 425 18.43 0.03 20.37
CA ALA A 425 18.17 1.45 20.60
C ALA A 425 19.08 2.00 21.70
N HIS A 426 19.91 2.98 21.36
CA HIS A 426 20.82 3.67 22.26
C HIS A 426 20.32 5.07 22.57
N GLY A 427 20.14 5.41 23.85
CA GLY A 427 19.70 6.76 24.25
C GLY A 427 20.82 7.77 24.45
N TRP A 428 22.08 7.33 24.49
CA TRP A 428 23.27 8.14 24.77
C TRP A 428 23.07 9.19 25.88
N PHE A 429 23.41 10.46 25.64
CA PHE A 429 23.41 11.52 26.65
C PHE A 429 22.12 12.36 26.55
N GLY A 430 21.77 13.06 27.63
CA GLY A 430 20.59 13.92 27.66
C GLY A 430 19.37 13.27 28.33
N ARG A 431 18.17 13.73 27.96
CA ARG A 431 16.90 13.15 28.43
C ARG A 431 16.35 12.26 27.32
N SER A 432 16.38 10.94 27.52
CA SER A 432 16.07 10.01 26.43
C SER A 432 14.89 9.12 26.79
N THR A 433 13.93 8.98 25.88
CA THR A 433 12.83 8.02 25.97
C THR A 433 13.09 6.94 24.93
N LEU A 434 13.31 5.71 25.39
CA LEU A 434 13.53 4.54 24.55
C LEU A 434 12.27 3.71 24.52
N VAL A 435 11.65 3.60 23.35
CA VAL A 435 10.37 2.92 23.11
C VAL A 435 10.65 1.64 22.33
N ALA A 436 10.20 0.52 22.87
CA ALA A 436 10.31 -0.77 22.21
C ALA A 436 9.31 -0.86 21.04
N GLY A 437 9.76 -1.39 19.91
CA GLY A 437 8.90 -1.82 18.80
C GLY A 437 8.24 -3.16 19.08
N SER A 438 7.50 -3.70 18.09
CA SER A 438 6.91 -5.03 18.15
C SER A 438 7.96 -6.16 18.09
N GLY A 439 9.13 -5.88 17.50
CA GLY A 439 10.24 -6.82 17.32
C GLY A 439 11.09 -7.08 18.57
N TYR A 440 12.15 -7.86 18.45
CA TYR A 440 13.09 -8.05 19.55
C TYR A 440 13.85 -6.75 19.85
N ASN A 441 13.81 -6.26 21.08
CA ASN A 441 14.44 -4.98 21.45
C ASN A 441 15.55 -5.14 22.51
N LYS A 442 16.65 -4.41 22.31
CA LYS A 442 17.62 -4.04 23.35
C LYS A 442 17.64 -2.52 23.53
N LEU A 443 17.32 -2.05 24.73
CA LEU A 443 17.23 -0.62 25.05
C LEU A 443 18.38 -0.19 25.96
N ILE A 444 19.31 0.61 25.44
CA ILE A 444 20.54 0.99 26.13
C ILE A 444 20.51 2.48 26.52
N GLY A 445 20.11 2.74 27.75
CA GLY A 445 20.23 4.04 28.40
C GLY A 445 21.59 4.26 29.05
N ARG A 446 22.28 5.36 28.76
CA ARG A 446 23.49 5.78 29.51
C ARG A 446 23.14 6.77 30.62
N GLN A 447 24.16 7.28 31.32
CA GLN A 447 24.02 8.24 32.41
C GLN A 447 23.25 9.49 31.96
N GLY A 448 22.08 9.71 32.56
CA GLY A 448 21.14 10.76 32.21
C GLY A 448 19.74 10.46 32.77
N GLN A 449 18.73 11.24 32.37
CA GLN A 449 17.33 10.91 32.66
C GLN A 449 16.79 10.03 31.53
N VAL A 450 16.87 8.71 31.70
CA VAL A 450 16.35 7.75 30.71
C VAL A 450 14.97 7.24 31.16
N ARG A 451 14.03 7.19 30.22
CA ARG A 451 12.73 6.55 30.38
C ARG A 451 12.62 5.40 29.39
N PHE A 452 12.24 4.22 29.87
CA PHE A 452 11.91 3.11 28.99
C PHE A 452 10.40 2.99 28.85
N ARG A 453 9.94 2.87 27.61
CA ARG A 453 8.62 2.32 27.27
C ARG A 453 8.85 0.93 26.71
N ALA A 454 9.19 0.01 27.60
CA ALA A 454 9.43 -1.39 27.28
C ALA A 454 8.10 -2.15 27.13
N ASN A 455 8.16 -3.28 26.42
CA ASN A 455 7.05 -4.21 26.23
C ASN A 455 7.58 -5.66 26.33
N LYS A 456 6.71 -6.65 26.10
CA LYS A 456 7.08 -8.08 26.12
C LYS A 456 8.22 -8.47 25.18
N ALA A 457 8.46 -7.69 24.13
CA ALA A 457 9.51 -7.92 23.14
C ALA A 457 10.85 -7.26 23.55
N THR A 458 10.89 -6.56 24.68
CA THR A 458 12.11 -6.02 25.29
C THR A 458 12.87 -7.12 26.03
N ALA A 459 13.88 -7.69 25.37
CA ALA A 459 14.70 -8.73 25.96
C ALA A 459 15.66 -8.20 27.02
N LEU A 460 16.17 -6.98 26.81
CA LEU A 460 17.10 -6.34 27.73
C LEU A 460 16.94 -4.82 27.71
N ALA A 461 16.86 -4.23 28.88
CA ALA A 461 17.07 -2.80 29.06
C ALA A 461 18.28 -2.57 29.98
N PHE A 462 19.07 -1.54 29.72
CA PHE A 462 20.24 -1.20 30.53
C PHE A 462 20.24 0.28 30.88
N THR A 463 20.55 0.61 32.13
CA THR A 463 20.89 1.97 32.57
C THR A 463 22.25 1.98 33.22
N GLY A 464 23.17 2.85 32.82
CA GLY A 464 24.47 2.91 33.51
C GLY A 464 25.45 3.99 33.06
N ARG A 465 26.55 4.10 33.80
CA ARG A 465 27.71 4.92 33.45
C ARG A 465 28.68 4.09 32.60
N ALA A 466 28.75 4.40 31.31
CA ALA A 466 29.59 3.65 30.38
C ALA A 466 31.10 3.91 30.58
N ARG A 467 31.50 5.13 30.98
CA ARG A 467 32.91 5.53 31.21
C ARG A 467 32.97 6.75 32.14
N GLY A 468 33.38 6.56 33.39
CA GLY A 468 33.82 7.67 34.26
C GLY A 468 35.34 7.80 34.23
N ARG A 469 35.88 8.96 34.61
CA ARG A 469 37.30 9.10 34.96
C ARG A 469 37.39 9.50 36.43
N ALA A 470 38.30 8.89 37.17
CA ALA A 470 38.67 9.36 38.50
C ALA A 470 39.41 10.71 38.39
N SER A 471 39.54 11.43 39.50
CA SER A 471 40.27 12.72 39.57
C SER A 471 41.73 12.61 39.10
N ASN A 472 42.32 11.42 39.17
CA ASN A 472 43.66 11.10 38.68
C ASN A 472 43.69 10.66 37.20
N GLY A 473 42.60 10.84 36.46
CA GLY A 473 42.50 10.53 35.03
C GLY A 473 42.27 9.06 34.68
N GLN A 474 42.29 8.14 35.65
CA GLN A 474 42.09 6.70 35.44
C GLN A 474 40.64 6.38 35.01
N PRO A 475 40.41 5.45 34.05
CA PRO A 475 39.08 4.99 33.71
C PRO A 475 38.42 4.29 34.89
N LEU A 476 37.23 4.75 35.29
CA LEU A 476 36.38 4.02 36.25
C LEU A 476 35.76 2.82 35.55
N LYS A 477 35.56 1.72 36.30
CA LYS A 477 34.82 0.57 35.78
C LYS A 477 33.40 1.01 35.41
N PRO A 478 32.87 0.56 34.26
CA PRO A 478 31.49 0.83 33.91
C PRO A 478 30.56 0.23 34.97
N GLY A 479 29.62 1.04 35.46
CA GLY A 479 28.58 0.60 36.40
C GLY A 479 27.20 0.76 35.80
N GLY A 480 26.23 -0.02 36.26
CA GLY A 480 24.86 0.06 35.75
C GLY A 480 23.94 -1.04 36.24
N THR A 481 22.72 -1.05 35.71
CA THR A 481 21.70 -2.04 36.02
C THR A 481 21.07 -2.52 34.73
N TYR A 482 21.02 -3.84 34.58
CA TYR A 482 20.28 -4.52 33.54
C TYR A 482 18.90 -4.88 34.07
N TYR A 483 17.91 -4.74 33.20
CA TYR A 483 16.52 -5.06 33.46
C TYR A 483 15.99 -6.02 32.40
N ARG A 484 15.04 -6.86 32.79
CA ARG A 484 14.21 -7.67 31.88
C ARG A 484 12.75 -7.29 32.04
N PHE A 485 11.98 -7.46 30.98
CA PHE A 485 10.53 -7.26 31.03
C PHE A 485 9.85 -8.54 31.56
N ILE A 486 9.22 -8.46 32.72
CA ILE A 486 8.57 -9.58 33.42
C ILE A 486 7.25 -9.07 33.98
N ASN A 487 6.15 -9.79 33.77
CA ASN A 487 4.82 -9.47 34.31
C ASN A 487 4.42 -7.99 34.10
N ASN A 488 4.56 -7.48 32.87
CA ASN A 488 4.25 -6.10 32.45
C ASN A 488 5.12 -4.98 33.07
N HIS A 489 6.23 -5.30 33.72
CA HIS A 489 7.14 -4.30 34.28
C HIS A 489 8.62 -4.64 34.02
N LEU A 490 9.50 -3.65 34.10
CA LEU A 490 10.95 -3.87 34.06
C LEU A 490 11.46 -4.26 35.45
N VAL A 491 12.07 -5.44 35.54
CA VAL A 491 12.64 -5.99 36.78
C VAL A 491 14.17 -5.97 36.68
N PRO A 492 14.91 -5.42 37.66
CA PRO A 492 16.36 -5.45 37.66
C PRO A 492 16.85 -6.90 37.83
N VAL A 493 17.78 -7.33 36.96
CA VAL A 493 18.32 -8.70 36.96
C VAL A 493 19.81 -8.77 37.24
N LEU A 494 20.55 -7.68 37.01
CA LEU A 494 21.98 -7.61 37.29
C LEU A 494 22.38 -6.16 37.54
N LYS A 495 23.04 -5.91 38.67
CA LYS A 495 23.64 -4.61 38.99
C LYS A 495 25.16 -4.74 39.00
N ILE A 496 25.82 -3.92 38.19
CA ILE A 496 27.27 -3.79 38.16
C ILE A 496 27.63 -2.54 38.95
N ASN A 497 28.36 -2.72 40.06
CA ASN A 497 28.88 -1.62 40.85
C ASN A 497 30.19 -1.13 40.21
N SER A 498 30.33 0.20 40.07
CA SER A 498 31.50 0.87 39.48
C SER A 498 32.67 0.94 40.43
#